data_AF-A0A9P0ZWU8-F1
#
_entry.id   AF-A0A9P0ZWU8-F1
#
_cell.length_a   1.000
_cell.length_b   1.000
_cell.length_c   1.000
_cell.angle_alpha   90.00
_cell.angle_beta   90.00
_cell.angle_gamma   90.00
#
_symmetry.space_group_name_H-M   'P 1'
#
loop_
_entity.id
_entity.type
_entity.pdbx_description
1 polymer ?
#
loop_
_entity_poly.entity_id
_entity_poly.type
_entity_poly.pdbx_seq_one_letter_code
_entity_poly.pdbx_strand_id
1 'polypeptide(L)'
;MDIEERQAEHIEYFVKQASALNGSALATVVVEATSHPSLFAFSELLSVTNILELEGTENSIYLDLLRTFAHGTWTEYKALAERLPQLMSDQVLKLKQLTVLTLAESTKVLPYDLLMHELDVTNVRELEDFLINECMYVDRA
;
A
#
# COMPACT_ATOMS: atom_id res chain seq x y z
N MET A 1 0.40 21.39 -2.34
CA MET A 1 1.77 21.52 -2.88
C MET A 1 2.73 20.72 -2.00
N ASP A 2 2.69 20.87 -0.67
CA ASP A 2 3.58 20.13 0.24
C ASP A 2 3.40 18.60 0.27
N ILE A 3 2.19 18.05 0.15
CA ILE A 3 1.97 16.59 0.28
C ILE A 3 2.50 15.80 -0.94
N GLU A 4 2.29 16.33 -2.15
CA GLU A 4 2.75 15.69 -3.40
C GLU A 4 4.28 15.74 -3.52
N GLU A 5 4.91 16.87 -3.17
CA GLU A 5 6.37 17.01 -3.14
C GLU A 5 6.99 16.04 -2.12
N ARG A 6 6.42 15.93 -0.92
CA ARG A 6 6.89 14.98 0.10
C ARG A 6 6.79 13.53 -0.36
N GLN A 7 5.73 13.16 -1.07
CA GLN A 7 5.62 11.81 -1.61
C GLN A 7 6.68 11.52 -2.67
N ALA A 8 6.96 12.46 -3.57
CA ALA A 8 8.00 12.29 -4.60
C ALA A 8 9.39 12.04 -3.98
N GLU A 9 9.74 12.77 -2.91
CA GLU A 9 10.98 12.55 -2.17
C GLU A 9 11.07 11.14 -1.58
N HIS A 10 9.96 10.63 -1.03
CA HIS A 10 9.90 9.26 -0.50
C HIS A 10 10.01 8.20 -1.60
N ILE A 11 9.37 8.41 -2.75
CA ILE A 11 9.50 7.52 -3.91
C ILE A 11 10.97 7.47 -4.35
N GLU A 12 11.61 8.62 -4.56
CA GLU A 12 13.01 8.70 -4.96
C GLU A 12 13.92 8.00 -3.95
N TYR A 13 13.68 8.21 -2.65
CA TYR A 13 14.41 7.54 -1.57
C TYR A 13 14.33 6.01 -1.70
N PHE A 14 13.13 5.44 -1.79
CA PHE A 14 12.95 3.98 -1.84
C PHE A 14 13.45 3.38 -3.17
N VAL A 15 13.25 4.06 -4.29
CA VAL A 15 13.77 3.64 -5.61
C VAL A 15 15.30 3.59 -5.59
N LYS A 16 15.95 4.60 -5.00
CA LYS A 16 17.41 4.63 -4.87
C LYS A 16 17.93 3.50 -3.99
N GLN A 17 17.26 3.22 -2.87
CA GLN A 17 17.63 2.09 -2.00
C GLN A 17 17.46 0.75 -2.71
N ALA A 18 16.30 0.54 -3.36
CA ALA A 18 16.04 -0.67 -4.12
C ALA A 18 17.04 -0.89 -5.27
N SER A 19 17.51 0.18 -5.90
CA SER A 19 18.51 0.11 -6.97
C SER A 19 19.93 -0.22 -6.46
N ALA A 20 20.23 0.08 -5.19
CA ALA A 20 21.54 -0.12 -4.59
C ALA A 20 21.68 -1.45 -3.84
N LEU A 21 20.56 -2.06 -3.46
CA LEU A 21 20.49 -3.29 -2.66
C LEU A 21 20.09 -4.49 -3.52
N ASN A 22 20.37 -5.71 -3.03
CA ASN A 22 20.08 -6.96 -3.71
C ASN A 22 19.56 -8.03 -2.74
N GLY A 23 18.86 -9.03 -3.27
CA GLY A 23 18.45 -10.23 -2.52
C GLY A 23 17.56 -9.90 -1.32
N SER A 24 17.88 -10.48 -0.16
CA SER A 24 17.07 -10.34 1.05
C SER A 24 16.94 -8.91 1.58
N ALA A 25 17.88 -8.02 1.26
CA ALA A 25 17.79 -6.61 1.67
C ALA A 25 16.61 -5.87 1.01
N LEU A 26 16.18 -6.31 -0.18
CA LEU A 26 15.04 -5.73 -0.88
C LEU A 26 13.71 -6.06 -0.21
N ALA A 27 13.60 -7.20 0.47
CA ALA A 27 12.43 -7.52 1.28
C ALA A 27 12.20 -6.44 2.35
N THR A 28 13.28 -6.02 3.03
CA THR A 28 13.22 -4.92 4.01
C THR A 28 12.76 -3.61 3.37
N VAL A 29 13.28 -3.26 2.19
CA VAL A 29 12.88 -2.05 1.46
C VAL A 29 11.38 -2.08 1.14
N VAL A 30 10.86 -3.21 0.66
CA VAL A 30 9.42 -3.36 0.37
C VAL A 30 8.59 -3.21 1.65
N VAL A 31 9.01 -3.85 2.73
CA VAL A 31 8.31 -3.77 4.02
C VAL A 31 8.29 -2.33 4.54
N GLU A 32 9.41 -1.62 4.50
CA GLU A 32 9.50 -0.22 4.92
C GLU A 32 8.64 0.69 4.03
N ALA A 33 8.70 0.53 2.71
CA ALA A 33 7.90 1.32 1.77
C ALA A 33 6.39 1.10 1.97
N THR A 34 5.96 -0.15 2.10
CA THR A 34 4.55 -0.51 2.29
C THR A 34 4.01 -0.09 3.68
N SER A 35 4.88 0.17 4.66
CA SER A 35 4.50 0.75 5.96
C SER A 35 4.61 2.27 6.03
N HIS A 36 5.29 2.93 5.09
CA HIS A 36 5.63 4.35 5.23
C HIS A 36 4.40 5.28 5.13
N PRO A 37 4.03 6.07 6.15
CA PRO A 37 2.73 6.78 6.20
C PRO A 37 2.49 7.75 5.03
N SER A 38 3.55 8.33 4.46
CA SER A 38 3.46 9.32 3.37
C SER A 38 3.64 8.74 1.95
N LEU A 39 3.64 7.42 1.78
CA LEU A 39 3.86 6.76 0.49
C LEU A 39 2.62 5.98 0.04
N PHE A 40 2.00 6.40 -1.07
CA PHE A 40 0.80 5.78 -1.65
C PHE A 40 0.99 5.30 -3.10
N ALA A 41 2.03 5.77 -3.79
CA ALA A 41 2.39 5.32 -5.12
C ALA A 41 3.57 4.33 -5.08
N PHE A 42 3.38 3.16 -5.69
CA PHE A 42 4.36 2.06 -5.66
C PHE A 42 4.87 1.63 -7.04
N SER A 43 4.30 2.17 -8.12
CA SER A 43 4.62 1.76 -9.50
C SER A 43 6.10 1.98 -9.85
N GLU A 44 6.69 3.10 -9.42
CA GLU A 44 8.11 3.39 -9.67
C GLU A 44 9.03 2.41 -8.93
N LEU A 45 8.72 2.13 -7.66
CA LEU A 45 9.47 1.14 -6.87
C LEU A 45 9.34 -0.27 -7.47
N LEU A 46 8.15 -0.66 -7.92
CA LEU A 46 7.90 -1.95 -8.57
C LEU A 46 8.65 -2.09 -9.91
N SER A 47 8.92 -0.98 -10.60
CA SER A 47 9.64 -0.96 -11.87
C SER A 47 11.16 -1.10 -11.75
N VAL A 48 11.71 -1.08 -10.53
CA VAL A 48 13.15 -1.24 -10.29
C VAL A 48 13.59 -2.67 -10.65
N THR A 49 14.61 -2.81 -11.49
CA THR A 49 15.12 -4.11 -11.97
C THR A 49 15.40 -5.09 -10.83
N ASN A 50 16.10 -4.64 -9.79
CA ASN A 50 16.48 -5.50 -8.66
C ASN A 50 15.24 -6.05 -7.93
N ILE A 51 14.14 -5.29 -7.87
CA ILE A 51 12.87 -5.73 -7.28
C ILE A 51 12.23 -6.82 -8.15
N LEU A 52 12.25 -6.67 -9.47
CA LEU A 52 11.74 -7.68 -10.40
C LEU A 52 12.58 -8.97 -10.35
N GLU A 53 13.89 -8.87 -10.09
CA GLU A 53 14.78 -10.02 -9.91
C GLU A 53 14.48 -10.87 -8.66
N LEU A 54 13.58 -10.41 -7.76
CA LEU A 54 13.08 -11.24 -6.66
C LEU A 54 12.17 -12.38 -7.15
N GLU A 55 11.66 -12.30 -8.37
CA GLU A 55 10.84 -13.35 -8.97
C GLU A 55 11.61 -14.67 -9.07
N GLY A 56 10.99 -15.77 -8.62
CA GLY A 56 11.63 -17.09 -8.57
C GLY A 56 12.64 -17.28 -7.42
N THR A 57 12.86 -16.28 -6.57
CA THR A 57 13.68 -16.38 -5.35
C THR A 57 12.83 -16.71 -4.12
N GLU A 58 13.49 -16.98 -2.99
CA GLU A 58 12.86 -17.14 -1.67
C GLU A 58 12.09 -15.88 -1.21
N ASN A 59 12.43 -14.70 -1.76
CA ASN A 59 11.81 -13.42 -1.43
C ASN A 59 10.73 -12.99 -2.43
N SER A 60 10.31 -13.89 -3.33
CA SER A 60 9.24 -13.63 -4.32
C SER A 60 7.92 -13.18 -3.68
N ILE A 61 7.63 -13.62 -2.46
CA ILE A 61 6.46 -13.18 -1.70
C ILE A 61 6.41 -11.67 -1.44
N TYR A 62 7.57 -11.00 -1.38
CA TYR A 62 7.65 -9.54 -1.19
C TYR A 62 7.42 -8.79 -2.50
N LEU A 63 7.78 -9.39 -3.63
CA LEU A 63 7.40 -8.84 -4.94
C LEU A 63 5.88 -8.90 -5.13
N ASP A 64 5.26 -10.03 -4.78
CA ASP A 64 3.79 -10.18 -4.85
C ASP A 64 3.07 -9.26 -3.85
N LEU A 65 3.66 -9.04 -2.66
CA LEU A 65 3.20 -8.01 -1.72
C LEU A 65 3.23 -6.62 -2.38
N LEU A 66 4.36 -6.23 -2.98
CA LEU A 66 4.47 -4.92 -3.62
C LEU A 66 3.50 -4.76 -4.79
N ARG A 67 3.30 -5.82 -5.60
CA ARG A 67 2.28 -5.84 -6.67
C ARG A 67 0.87 -5.61 -6.12
N THR A 68 0.55 -6.20 -4.97
CA THR A 68 -0.73 -5.99 -4.28
C THR A 68 -0.89 -4.54 -3.83
N PHE A 69 0.16 -3.90 -3.34
CA PHE A 69 0.11 -2.48 -2.95
C PHE A 69 0.10 -1.51 -4.15
N ALA A 70 0.67 -1.92 -5.29
CA ALA A 70 0.67 -1.08 -6.49
C ALA A 70 -0.66 -1.10 -7.24
N HIS A 71 -1.38 -2.23 -7.23
CA HIS A 71 -2.52 -2.46 -8.13
C HIS A 71 -3.73 -3.12 -7.48
N GLY A 72 -3.60 -3.62 -6.25
CA GLY A 72 -4.62 -4.43 -5.60
C GLY A 72 -5.40 -3.69 -4.51
N THR A 73 -6.38 -4.40 -3.97
CA THR A 73 -7.30 -3.94 -2.92
C THR A 73 -7.20 -4.81 -1.66
N TRP A 74 -7.79 -4.34 -0.56
CA TRP A 74 -7.89 -5.09 0.70
C TRP A 74 -8.59 -6.44 0.51
N THR A 75 -9.67 -6.48 -0.27
CA THR A 75 -10.40 -7.71 -0.58
C THR A 75 -9.53 -8.72 -1.33
N GLU A 76 -8.73 -8.27 -2.29
CA GLU A 76 -7.81 -9.13 -3.04
C GLU A 76 -6.66 -9.65 -2.17
N TYR A 77 -6.11 -8.82 -1.28
CA TYR A 77 -5.16 -9.29 -0.27
C TYR A 77 -5.74 -10.40 0.58
N LYS A 78 -6.98 -10.23 1.08
CA LYS A 78 -7.65 -11.28 1.88
C LYS A 78 -7.80 -12.58 1.11
N ALA A 79 -8.09 -12.52 -0.19
CA ALA A 79 -8.18 -13.70 -1.04
C ALA A 79 -6.82 -14.39 -1.26
N LEU A 80 -5.71 -13.63 -1.17
CA LEU A 80 -4.34 -14.11 -1.35
C LEU A 80 -3.58 -14.29 -0.02
N ALA A 81 -4.23 -14.11 1.12
CA ALA A 81 -3.58 -14.05 2.43
C ALA A 81 -2.80 -15.34 2.80
N GLU A 82 -3.19 -16.49 2.24
CA GLU A 82 -2.44 -17.75 2.42
C GLU A 82 -1.10 -17.79 1.67
N ARG A 83 -0.93 -16.93 0.65
CA ARG A 83 0.22 -16.88 -0.26
C ARG A 83 1.09 -15.62 -0.06
N LEU A 84 0.60 -14.64 0.68
CA LEU A 84 1.28 -13.39 0.98
C LEU A 84 1.76 -13.37 2.44
N PRO A 85 2.78 -12.56 2.77
CA PRO A 85 3.17 -12.35 4.16
C PRO A 85 2.03 -11.73 4.97
N GLN A 86 2.04 -12.02 6.28
CA GLN A 86 1.12 -11.37 7.21
C GLN A 86 1.43 -9.88 7.28
N LEU A 87 0.43 -9.03 7.04
CA LEU A 87 0.60 -7.58 7.09
C LEU A 87 0.67 -7.08 8.53
N MET A 88 1.52 -6.07 8.74
CA MET A 88 1.55 -5.26 9.95
C MET A 88 0.36 -4.29 9.98
N SER A 89 0.05 -3.74 11.16
CA SER A 89 -1.04 -2.78 11.33
C SER A 89 -0.94 -1.60 10.35
N ASP A 90 0.26 -1.05 10.14
CA ASP A 90 0.49 0.08 9.23
C ASP A 90 0.26 -0.30 7.76
N GLN A 91 0.62 -1.52 7.38
CA GLN A 91 0.38 -2.07 6.04
C GLN A 91 -1.11 -2.34 5.79
N VAL A 92 -1.81 -2.89 6.79
CA VAL A 92 -3.27 -3.09 6.73
C VAL A 92 -3.98 -1.75 6.55
N LEU A 93 -3.60 -0.76 7.36
CA LEU A 93 -4.13 0.60 7.26
C LEU A 93 -3.92 1.17 5.86
N LYS A 94 -2.68 1.10 5.36
CA LYS A 94 -2.34 1.59 4.03
C LYS A 94 -3.11 0.90 2.92
N LEU A 95 -3.20 -0.42 2.94
CA LEU A 95 -3.91 -1.13 1.88
C LEU A 95 -5.41 -0.80 1.86
N LYS A 96 -6.01 -0.56 3.04
CA LYS A 96 -7.37 -0.02 3.15
C LYS A 96 -7.46 1.40 2.56
N GLN A 97 -6.51 2.28 2.85
CA GLN A 97 -6.47 3.64 2.26
C GLN A 97 -6.36 3.59 0.72
N LEU A 98 -5.48 2.74 0.18
CA LEU A 98 -5.33 2.51 -1.27
C LEU A 98 -6.60 1.96 -1.91
N THR A 99 -7.33 1.10 -1.19
CA THR A 99 -8.63 0.58 -1.64
C THR A 99 -9.64 1.72 -1.79
N VAL A 100 -9.70 2.65 -0.83
CA VAL A 100 -10.56 3.84 -0.94
C VAL A 100 -10.16 4.71 -2.15
N LEU A 101 -8.85 4.93 -2.37
CA LEU A 101 -8.36 5.69 -3.52
C LEU A 101 -8.78 5.04 -4.86
N THR A 102 -8.63 3.73 -4.97
CA THR A 102 -9.02 2.95 -6.17
C THR A 102 -10.52 3.04 -6.46
N LEU A 103 -11.35 2.94 -5.40
CA LEU A 103 -12.80 3.10 -5.53
C LEU A 103 -13.17 4.53 -5.95
N ALA A 104 -12.54 5.53 -5.35
CA ALA A 104 -12.77 6.95 -5.63
C ALA A 104 -12.38 7.35 -7.05
N GLU A 105 -11.35 6.71 -7.62
CA GLU A 105 -10.97 6.88 -9.02
C GLU A 105 -12.10 6.42 -9.96
N SER A 106 -12.75 5.30 -9.63
CA SER A 106 -13.82 4.71 -10.44
C SER A 106 -15.15 5.45 -10.30
N THR A 107 -15.52 5.86 -9.08
CA THR A 107 -16.82 6.50 -8.80
C THR A 107 -16.69 7.66 -7.83
N LYS A 108 -17.21 8.84 -8.22
CA LYS A 108 -17.15 10.08 -7.41
C LYS A 108 -18.03 10.06 -6.15
N VAL A 109 -19.00 9.15 -6.08
CA VAL A 109 -19.91 8.97 -4.94
C VAL A 109 -19.79 7.52 -4.49
N LEU A 110 -19.18 7.31 -3.33
CA LEU A 110 -18.94 5.99 -2.77
C LEU A 110 -20.04 5.65 -1.75
N PRO A 111 -20.90 4.65 -2.02
CA PRO A 111 -21.89 4.19 -1.03
C PRO A 111 -21.20 3.57 0.19
N TYR A 112 -21.75 3.78 1.38
CA TYR A 112 -21.19 3.22 2.61
C TYR A 112 -21.19 1.70 2.61
N ASP A 113 -22.24 1.06 2.10
CA ASP A 113 -22.31 -0.41 2.02
C ASP A 113 -21.14 -1.00 1.20
N LEU A 114 -20.77 -0.33 0.10
CA LEU A 114 -19.62 -0.72 -0.72
C LEU A 114 -18.31 -0.55 0.06
N LEU A 115 -18.10 0.61 0.69
CA LEU A 115 -16.89 0.86 1.48
C LEU A 115 -16.77 -0.10 2.66
N MET A 116 -17.87 -0.38 3.36
CA MET A 116 -17.90 -1.34 4.46
C MET A 116 -17.51 -2.75 4.00
N HIS A 117 -18.03 -3.18 2.84
CA HIS A 117 -17.67 -4.46 2.24
C HIS A 117 -16.18 -4.53 1.85
N GLU A 118 -15.70 -3.54 1.08
CA GLU A 118 -14.33 -3.54 0.54
C GLU A 118 -13.26 -3.33 1.61
N LEU A 119 -13.59 -2.63 2.71
CA LEU A 119 -12.67 -2.38 3.82
C LEU A 119 -12.82 -3.37 4.98
N ASP A 120 -13.80 -4.29 4.88
CA ASP A 120 -14.15 -5.24 5.94
C ASP A 120 -14.48 -4.55 7.27
N VAL A 121 -15.32 -3.52 7.20
CA VAL A 121 -15.74 -2.70 8.34
C VAL A 121 -17.18 -3.01 8.69
N THR A 122 -17.45 -3.23 9.97
CA THR A 122 -18.73 -3.81 10.42
C THR A 122 -19.81 -2.78 10.69
N ASN A 123 -19.44 -1.51 10.91
CA ASN A 123 -20.38 -0.46 11.30
C ASN A 123 -19.99 0.90 10.71
N VAL A 124 -21.00 1.75 10.54
CA VAL A 124 -20.85 3.09 9.92
C VAL A 124 -19.89 3.98 10.72
N ARG A 125 -19.92 3.91 12.05
CA ARG A 125 -19.06 4.75 12.90
C ARG A 125 -17.58 4.45 12.68
N GLU A 126 -17.21 3.18 12.64
CA GLU A 126 -15.85 2.75 12.35
C GLU A 126 -15.41 3.17 10.94
N LEU A 127 -16.32 3.11 9.96
CA LEU A 127 -16.04 3.59 8.61
C LEU A 127 -15.80 5.11 8.60
N GLU A 128 -16.67 5.89 9.25
CA GLU A 128 -16.52 7.35 9.33
C GLU A 128 -15.23 7.73 10.05
N ASP A 129 -14.92 7.08 11.18
CA ASP A 129 -13.67 7.30 11.93
C ASP A 129 -12.45 6.99 11.04
N PHE A 130 -12.48 5.91 10.25
CA PHE A 130 -11.42 5.58 9.31
C PHE A 130 -11.27 6.62 8.18
N LEU A 131 -12.38 7.01 7.53
CA LEU A 131 -12.34 7.99 6.45
C LEU A 131 -11.85 9.36 6.93
N ILE A 132 -12.30 9.80 8.10
CA ILE A 132 -11.93 11.09 8.66
C ILE A 132 -10.49 11.04 9.13
N ASN A 133 -10.17 10.18 10.09
CA ASN A 133 -8.88 10.24 10.78
C ASN A 133 -7.73 9.70 9.93
N GLU A 134 -7.99 8.65 9.15
CA GLU A 134 -6.92 7.95 8.43
C GLU A 134 -6.83 8.37 6.96
N CYS A 135 -7.92 8.78 6.31
CA CYS A 135 -7.87 9.15 4.87
C CYS A 135 -7.82 10.66 4.63
N MET A 136 -8.55 11.48 5.41
CA MET A 136 -8.64 12.93 5.18
C MET A 136 -7.71 13.75 6.07
N TYR A 137 -7.50 13.35 7.32
CA TYR A 137 -6.73 14.09 8.32
C TYR A 137 -5.31 13.55 8.53
N VAL A 138 -4.59 13.28 7.43
CA VAL A 138 -3.19 12.77 7.47
C VAL A 138 -2.16 13.85 7.91
N ASP A 139 -2.61 15.07 8.21
CA ASP A 139 -1.78 16.28 8.26
C ASP A 139 -1.37 16.77 9.67
N ARG A 140 -1.22 15.87 10.66
CA ARG A 140 -0.64 16.25 11.97
C ARG A 140 0.27 15.17 12.57
N ALA A 141 1.54 15.22 12.19
CA ALA A 141 2.67 14.88 13.06
C ALA A 141 3.82 15.85 12.80
#